data_AF-A0A2A7RIX3-F1
#
_entry.id   AF-A0A2A7RIX3-F1
#
_cell.length_a   1.000
_cell.length_b   1.000
_cell.length_c   1.000
_cell.angle_alpha   90.00
_cell.angle_beta   90.00
_cell.angle_gamma   90.00
#
_symmetry.space_group_name_H-M   'P 1'
#
loop_
_entity.id
_entity.type
_entity.pdbx_description
1 polymer ?
#
loop_
_entity_poly.entity_id
_entity_poly.type
_entity_poly.pdbx_seq_one_letter_code
_entity_poly.pdbx_strand_id
1 'polypeptide(L)'
;MQFHNPNDTIHVPPQDIFEDLLDQVEKLQTQVDELKRLQYSNSSNARDVFLYGCELAGSQYLDLADHVVPKLHENDPLALMREPNNEFDEHAISVYTTGGLKLGYLPRSNNLILSRLMDEGNLLFGKTKTFHWDGKRLYLVVKVYMRA
;
A
#
# COMPACT_ATOMS: atom_id res chain seq x y z
N MET A 1 20.83 43.41 -1.08
CA MET A 1 20.75 42.67 -2.36
C MET A 1 22.13 42.11 -2.63
N GLN A 2 22.33 40.81 -2.51
CA GLN A 2 23.63 40.18 -2.83
C GLN A 2 23.69 39.96 -4.34
N PHE A 3 24.67 40.58 -4.98
CA PHE A 3 24.92 40.45 -6.41
C PHE A 3 25.68 39.14 -6.67
N HIS A 4 25.14 38.30 -7.55
CA HIS A 4 25.75 37.04 -8.00
C HIS A 4 27.13 37.32 -8.63
N ASN A 5 28.12 36.47 -8.38
CA ASN A 5 29.49 36.67 -8.84
C ASN A 5 29.58 36.24 -10.32
N PRO A 6 30.17 37.03 -11.24
CA PRO A 6 30.28 36.66 -12.66
C PRO A 6 31.10 35.37 -12.93
N ASN A 7 31.75 34.80 -11.91
CA ASN A 7 32.44 33.51 -11.97
C ASN A 7 31.60 32.31 -11.50
N ASP A 8 30.32 32.50 -11.15
CA ASP A 8 29.42 31.38 -10.87
C ASP A 8 29.15 30.65 -12.19
N THR A 9 29.88 29.56 -12.40
CA THR A 9 29.71 28.70 -13.56
C THR A 9 28.32 28.09 -13.45
N ILE A 10 27.39 28.51 -14.31
CA ILE A 10 26.09 27.86 -14.44
C ILE A 10 26.39 26.43 -14.89
N HIS A 11 26.32 25.48 -13.97
CA HIS A 11 26.44 24.07 -14.29
C HIS A 11 25.20 23.66 -15.06
N VAL A 12 25.26 23.85 -16.39
CA VAL A 12 24.20 23.39 -17.29
C VAL A 12 24.19 21.86 -17.17
N PRO A 13 23.07 21.27 -16.71
CA PRO A 13 22.97 19.81 -16.68
C PRO A 13 23.28 19.25 -18.07
N PRO A 14 24.09 18.17 -18.19
CA PRO A 14 24.36 17.52 -19.48
C PRO A 14 23.07 17.34 -20.30
N GLN A 15 23.17 17.57 -21.61
CA GLN A 15 22.03 17.66 -22.52
C GLN A 15 21.14 16.41 -22.49
N ASP A 16 21.70 15.27 -22.10
CA ASP A 16 21.03 13.97 -22.09
C ASP A 16 20.56 13.53 -20.69
N ILE A 17 20.69 14.36 -19.65
CA ILE A 17 20.31 13.98 -18.27
C ILE A 17 18.86 13.53 -18.18
N PHE A 18 17.96 14.16 -18.93
CA PHE A 18 16.53 13.81 -18.87
C PHE A 18 16.28 12.44 -19.51
N GLU A 19 16.91 12.15 -20.63
CA GLU A 19 16.81 10.85 -21.32
C GLU A 19 17.45 9.74 -20.48
N ASP A 20 18.64 10.00 -19.91
CA ASP A 20 19.31 9.06 -19.00
C ASP A 20 18.46 8.74 -17.77
N LEU A 21 17.74 9.73 -17.23
CA LEU A 21 16.82 9.55 -16.11
C LEU A 21 15.58 8.76 -16.51
N LEU A 22 15.01 9.01 -17.69
CA LEU A 22 13.87 8.25 -18.21
C LEU A 22 14.24 6.78 -18.42
N ASP A 23 15.39 6.52 -19.02
CA ASP A 23 15.96 5.18 -19.19
C ASP A 23 16.17 4.45 -17.86
N GLN A 24 16.65 5.18 -16.84
CA GLN A 24 16.81 4.63 -15.49
C GLN A 24 15.46 4.28 -14.86
N VAL A 25 14.44 5.13 -15.02
CA VAL A 25 13.09 4.87 -14.51
C VAL A 25 12.46 3.66 -15.21
N GLU A 26 12.62 3.53 -16.52
CA GLU A 26 12.09 2.38 -17.27
C GLU A 26 12.79 1.07 -16.88
N LYS A 27 14.13 1.11 -16.70
CA LYS A 27 14.89 -0.04 -16.19
C LYS A 27 14.45 -0.44 -14.79
N LEU A 28 14.23 0.54 -13.90
CA LEU A 28 13.71 0.29 -12.55
C LEU A 28 12.30 -0.31 -12.59
N GLN A 29 11.41 0.20 -13.43
CA GLN A 29 10.06 -0.36 -13.61
C GLN A 29 10.13 -1.80 -14.10
N THR A 30 11.01 -2.09 -15.07
CA THR A 30 11.23 -3.45 -15.59
C THR A 30 11.72 -4.39 -14.49
N GLN A 31 12.71 -3.96 -13.70
CA GLN A 31 13.22 -4.74 -12.57
C GLN A 31 12.14 -5.00 -11.51
N VAL A 32 11.31 -3.99 -11.19
CA VAL A 32 10.17 -4.14 -10.28
C VAL A 32 9.17 -5.15 -10.81
N ASP A 33 8.88 -5.13 -12.12
CA ASP A 33 7.95 -6.07 -12.72
C ASP A 33 8.52 -7.50 -12.82
N GLU A 34 9.82 -7.66 -13.04
CA GLU A 34 10.50 -8.95 -12.93
C GLU A 34 10.47 -9.49 -11.50
N LEU A 35 10.73 -8.66 -10.48
CA LEU A 35 10.62 -9.04 -9.07
C LEU A 35 9.21 -9.50 -8.72
N LYS A 36 8.19 -8.76 -9.17
CA LYS A 36 6.78 -9.18 -9.04
C LYS A 36 6.58 -10.54 -9.71
N ARG A 37 7.02 -10.74 -10.95
CA ARG A 37 6.86 -12.01 -11.67
C ARG A 37 7.57 -13.16 -10.98
N LEU A 38 8.76 -12.96 -10.42
CA LEU A 38 9.48 -13.97 -9.64
C LEU A 38 8.75 -14.32 -8.34
N GLN A 39 8.19 -13.31 -7.67
CA GLN A 39 7.31 -13.51 -6.52
C GLN A 39 6.05 -14.30 -6.90
N TYR A 40 5.46 -14.05 -8.08
CA TYR A 40 4.30 -14.78 -8.59
C TYR A 40 4.62 -16.17 -9.18
N SER A 41 5.80 -16.41 -9.74
CA SER A 41 6.19 -17.71 -10.30
C SER A 41 6.58 -18.72 -9.22
N ASN A 42 7.27 -18.26 -8.18
CA ASN A 42 7.44 -19.00 -6.92
C ASN A 42 6.09 -19.29 -6.25
N SER A 43 5.05 -18.52 -6.59
CA SER A 43 3.69 -18.68 -6.09
C SER A 43 2.86 -19.75 -6.82
N SER A 44 3.40 -20.46 -7.82
CA SER A 44 2.68 -21.57 -8.48
C SER A 44 2.33 -22.73 -7.53
N ASN A 45 2.94 -22.77 -6.33
CA ASN A 45 2.53 -23.61 -5.19
C ASN A 45 2.13 -22.82 -3.94
N ALA A 46 2.23 -21.49 -3.94
CA ALA A 46 1.99 -20.71 -2.74
C ALA A 46 0.50 -20.59 -2.48
N ARG A 47 0.11 -20.97 -1.27
CA ARG A 47 -1.30 -21.04 -0.86
C ARG A 47 -1.66 -19.76 -0.12
N ASP A 48 -2.78 -19.17 -0.52
CA ASP A 48 -3.42 -18.09 0.24
C ASP A 48 -4.07 -18.71 1.49
N VAL A 49 -3.41 -18.60 2.64
CA VAL A 49 -3.94 -19.10 3.91
C VAL A 49 -4.80 -18.02 4.53
N PHE A 50 -6.10 -18.28 4.69
CA PHE A 50 -7.00 -17.38 5.41
C PHE A 50 -6.61 -17.35 6.90
N LEU A 51 -6.40 -16.16 7.44
CA LEU A 51 -6.06 -15.97 8.84
C LEU A 51 -7.27 -15.47 9.64
N TYR A 52 -7.92 -14.41 9.15
CA TYR A 52 -8.94 -13.70 9.93
C TYR A 52 -9.84 -12.81 9.07
N GLY A 53 -11.03 -12.45 9.58
CA GLY A 53 -11.94 -11.49 8.96
C GLY A 53 -12.38 -10.43 9.96
N CYS A 54 -12.31 -9.16 9.61
CA CYS A 54 -12.64 -8.05 10.50
C CYS A 54 -13.28 -6.88 9.75
N GLU A 55 -14.00 -6.03 10.48
CA GLU A 55 -14.47 -4.75 9.95
C GLU A 55 -13.36 -3.71 10.02
N LEU A 56 -13.16 -3.01 8.90
CA LEU A 56 -12.22 -1.92 8.75
C LEU A 56 -12.52 -0.80 9.76
N ALA A 57 -11.48 -0.27 10.40
CA ALA A 57 -11.60 0.85 11.32
C ALA A 57 -11.05 2.15 10.72
N GLY A 58 -11.59 3.28 11.18
CA GLY A 58 -11.00 4.60 10.94
C GLY A 58 -11.31 5.21 9.57
N SER A 59 -12.18 4.60 8.75
CA SER A 59 -12.60 5.17 7.47
C SER A 59 -13.28 6.53 7.62
N GLN A 60 -13.93 6.80 8.76
CA GLN A 60 -14.63 8.06 9.03
C GLN A 60 -13.70 9.27 9.16
N TYR A 61 -12.38 9.05 9.25
CA TYR A 61 -11.36 10.11 9.30
C TYR A 61 -10.75 10.38 7.92
N LEU A 62 -11.24 9.70 6.88
CA LEU A 62 -10.73 9.79 5.52
C LEU A 62 -11.82 10.35 4.59
N ASP A 63 -11.40 11.10 3.58
CA ASP A 63 -12.29 11.60 2.54
C ASP A 63 -12.45 10.57 1.42
N LEU A 64 -13.39 9.64 1.61
CA LEU A 64 -13.60 8.49 0.72
C LEU A 64 -14.83 8.61 -0.17
N ALA A 65 -15.69 9.61 0.09
CA ALA A 65 -17.02 9.73 -0.50
C ALA A 65 -16.97 9.75 -2.04
N ASP A 66 -16.03 10.51 -2.61
CA ASP A 66 -15.89 10.69 -4.06
C ASP A 66 -15.03 9.62 -4.75
N HIS A 67 -14.43 8.70 -3.97
CA HIS A 67 -13.34 7.85 -4.46
C HIS A 67 -13.57 6.33 -4.35
N VAL A 68 -14.32 5.84 -3.35
CA VAL A 68 -14.25 4.42 -2.95
C VAL A 68 -15.48 3.59 -3.31
N VAL A 69 -16.67 4.12 -3.05
CA VAL A 69 -17.91 3.31 -3.04
C VAL A 69 -18.30 2.75 -4.41
N PRO A 70 -18.15 3.48 -5.54
CA PRO A 70 -18.63 2.98 -6.83
C PRO A 70 -17.80 1.87 -7.47
N LYS A 71 -16.64 1.49 -6.88
CA LYS A 71 -15.63 0.68 -7.57
C LYS A 71 -15.14 -0.55 -6.80
N LEU A 72 -15.48 -0.69 -5.52
CA LEU A 72 -15.14 -1.91 -4.78
C LEU A 72 -16.03 -3.07 -5.26
N HIS A 73 -15.43 -4.24 -5.41
CA HIS A 73 -16.11 -5.51 -5.67
C HIS A 73 -15.71 -6.51 -4.58
N GLU A 74 -16.48 -7.58 -4.42
CA GLU A 74 -16.09 -8.68 -3.53
C GLU A 74 -14.80 -9.35 -4.05
N ASN A 75 -13.90 -9.71 -3.14
CA ASN A 75 -12.59 -10.32 -3.39
C ASN A 75 -11.56 -9.41 -4.08
N ASP A 76 -11.83 -8.10 -4.16
CA ASP A 76 -10.83 -7.13 -4.58
C ASP A 76 -9.60 -7.21 -3.66
N PRO A 77 -8.39 -7.24 -4.23
CA PRO A 77 -7.16 -7.29 -3.45
C PRO A 77 -6.94 -5.97 -2.70
N LEU A 78 -6.48 -6.09 -1.46
CA LEU A 78 -6.10 -4.99 -0.59
C LEU A 78 -4.66 -5.16 -0.12
N ALA A 79 -3.90 -4.06 -0.13
CA ALA A 79 -2.58 -4.03 0.45
C ALA A 79 -2.67 -3.73 1.95
N LEU A 80 -1.88 -4.45 2.75
CA LEU A 80 -1.72 -4.21 4.18
C LEU A 80 -0.32 -3.64 4.41
N MET A 81 -0.22 -2.50 5.09
CA MET A 81 1.04 -1.82 5.35
C MET A 81 1.26 -1.67 6.85
N ARG A 82 2.44 -2.06 7.33
CA ARG A 82 2.82 -1.86 8.73
C ARG A 82 3.17 -0.41 9.00
N GLU A 83 2.67 0.12 10.12
CA GLU A 83 3.04 1.44 10.65
C GLU A 83 3.56 1.28 12.09
N PRO A 84 4.78 0.76 12.31
CA PRO A 84 5.30 0.49 13.66
C PRO A 84 5.53 1.75 14.50
N ASN A 85 5.71 2.90 13.83
CA ASN A 85 5.93 4.20 14.46
C ASN A 85 4.64 5.03 14.57
N ASN A 86 3.46 4.40 14.44
CA ASN A 86 2.19 5.10 14.57
C ASN A 86 2.01 5.57 16.03
N GLU A 87 1.83 6.88 16.22
CA GLU A 87 1.80 7.53 17.54
C GLU A 87 0.68 7.02 18.46
N PHE A 88 -0.37 6.42 17.89
CA PHE A 88 -1.53 5.97 18.64
C PHE A 88 -1.55 4.46 18.89
N ASP A 89 -0.83 3.66 18.09
CA ASP A 89 -0.86 2.19 18.11
C ASP A 89 0.36 1.57 17.39
N GLU A 90 1.32 1.02 18.13
CA GLU A 90 2.52 0.36 17.59
C GLU A 90 2.23 -0.86 16.69
N HIS A 91 1.03 -1.46 16.82
CA HIS A 91 0.58 -2.58 16.01
C HIS A 91 -0.24 -2.16 14.79
N ALA A 92 -0.29 -0.85 14.48
CA ALA A 92 -1.07 -0.33 13.37
C ALA A 92 -0.73 -1.01 12.03
N ILE A 93 -1.79 -1.43 11.34
CA ILE A 93 -1.74 -1.96 9.99
C ILE A 93 -2.76 -1.19 9.17
N SER A 94 -2.29 -0.37 8.25
CA SER A 94 -3.14 0.39 7.33
C SER A 94 -3.56 -0.48 6.14
N VAL A 95 -4.76 -0.20 5.64
CA VAL A 95 -5.39 -0.95 4.55
C VAL A 95 -5.55 -0.03 3.34
N TYR A 96 -5.08 -0.49 2.19
CA TYR A 96 -5.09 0.27 0.93
C TYR A 96 -5.71 -0.55 -0.20
N THR A 97 -6.30 0.14 -1.18
CA THR A 97 -6.54 -0.45 -2.50
C THR A 97 -5.21 -0.68 -3.23
N THR A 98 -5.20 -1.51 -4.27
CA THR A 98 -4.02 -1.67 -5.15
C THR A 98 -3.62 -0.40 -5.88
N GLY A 99 -4.54 0.57 -6.02
CA GLY A 99 -4.27 1.91 -6.55
C GLY A 99 -3.68 2.89 -5.54
N GLY A 100 -3.38 2.45 -4.30
CA GLY A 100 -2.74 3.29 -3.28
C GLY A 100 -3.69 4.15 -2.46
N LEU A 101 -5.01 3.98 -2.61
CA LEU A 101 -5.99 4.72 -1.81
C LEU A 101 -6.12 4.10 -0.41
N LYS A 102 -5.84 4.87 0.64
CA LYS A 102 -6.01 4.43 2.04
C LYS A 102 -7.50 4.30 2.33
N LEU A 103 -7.92 3.15 2.84
CA LEU A 103 -9.30 2.88 3.24
C LEU A 103 -9.49 3.02 4.75
N GLY A 104 -8.45 2.73 5.53
CA GLY A 104 -8.49 2.74 6.99
C GLY A 104 -7.40 1.86 7.57
N TYR A 105 -7.72 1.19 8.68
CA TYR A 105 -6.83 0.29 9.41
C TYR A 105 -7.52 -1.02 9.76
N LEU A 106 -6.73 -2.06 10.01
CA LEU A 106 -7.21 -3.21 10.77
C LEU A 106 -7.50 -2.78 12.22
N PRO A 107 -8.59 -3.27 12.83
CA PRO A 107 -8.97 -2.86 14.18
C PRO A 107 -7.94 -3.30 15.22
N ARG A 108 -7.74 -2.47 16.26
CA ARG A 108 -6.77 -2.70 17.35
C ARG A 108 -6.96 -4.03 18.08
N SER A 109 -8.19 -4.50 18.18
CA SER A 109 -8.53 -5.80 18.77
C SER A 109 -7.92 -6.99 18.03
N ASN A 110 -7.46 -6.80 16.78
CA ASN A 110 -7.10 -7.88 15.88
C ASN A 110 -5.71 -7.73 15.26
N ASN A 111 -5.08 -6.56 15.38
CA ASN A 111 -3.84 -6.25 14.66
C ASN A 111 -2.58 -6.84 15.32
N LEU A 112 -2.56 -7.12 16.63
CA LEU A 112 -1.37 -7.58 17.36
C LEU A 112 -0.69 -8.81 16.75
N ILE A 113 -1.44 -9.88 16.48
CA ILE A 113 -0.86 -11.12 15.93
C ILE A 113 -0.43 -10.90 14.49
N LEU A 114 -1.26 -10.20 13.71
CA LEU A 114 -0.98 -9.90 12.31
C LEU A 114 0.25 -9.01 12.16
N SER A 115 0.44 -8.05 13.06
CA SER A 115 1.58 -7.13 13.01
C SER A 115 2.88 -7.88 13.26
N ARG A 116 2.90 -8.78 14.25
CA ARG A 116 4.05 -9.64 14.53
C ARG A 116 4.39 -10.54 13.35
N LEU A 117 3.39 -11.14 12.70
CA LEU A 117 3.63 -11.93 11.50
C LEU A 117 4.29 -11.09 10.40
N MET A 118 3.83 -9.87 10.17
CA MET A 118 4.43 -8.96 9.19
C MET A 118 5.83 -8.51 9.61
N ASP A 119 6.06 -8.25 10.90
CA ASP A 119 7.35 -7.85 11.45
C ASP A 119 8.40 -8.97 11.32
N GLU A 120 7.98 -10.24 11.34
CA GLU A 120 8.80 -11.43 11.03
C GLU A 120 8.96 -11.68 9.51
N GLY A 121 8.45 -10.79 8.65
CA GLY A 121 8.60 -10.85 7.20
C GLY A 121 7.53 -11.68 6.46
N ASN A 122 6.45 -12.10 7.13
CA ASN A 122 5.36 -12.81 6.45
C ASN A 122 4.56 -11.83 5.57
N LEU A 123 4.29 -12.24 4.33
CA LEU A 123 3.48 -11.46 3.40
C LEU A 123 2.00 -11.64 3.70
N LEU A 124 1.41 -10.63 4.33
CA LEU A 124 -0.03 -10.55 4.59
C LEU A 124 -0.70 -9.58 3.60
N PHE A 125 -1.91 -9.91 3.20
CA PHE A 125 -2.73 -9.07 2.33
C PHE A 125 -4.22 -9.26 2.62
N GLY A 126 -5.03 -8.32 2.16
CA GLY A 126 -6.48 -8.34 2.36
C GLY A 126 -7.25 -8.71 1.10
N LYS A 127 -8.47 -9.17 1.27
CA LYS A 127 -9.52 -9.19 0.25
C LYS A 127 -10.79 -8.59 0.82
N THR A 128 -11.49 -7.79 0.03
CA THR A 128 -12.83 -7.29 0.39
C THR A 128 -13.82 -8.45 0.49
N LYS A 129 -14.79 -8.36 1.39
CA LYS A 129 -15.90 -9.34 1.48
C LYS A 129 -17.28 -8.70 1.34
N THR A 130 -17.62 -7.82 2.26
CA THR A 130 -18.88 -7.07 2.22
C THR A 130 -18.56 -5.61 2.47
N PHE A 131 -19.23 -4.73 1.74
CA PHE A 131 -19.03 -3.30 1.91
C PHE A 131 -20.34 -2.52 1.74
N HIS A 132 -20.45 -1.43 2.48
CA HIS A 132 -21.57 -0.50 2.43
C HIS A 132 -21.08 0.89 2.83
N TRP A 133 -21.67 1.92 2.22
CA TRP A 133 -21.42 3.31 2.54
C TRP A 133 -22.67 3.96 3.11
N ASP A 134 -22.55 4.56 4.29
CA ASP A 134 -23.68 5.23 4.98
C ASP A 134 -23.72 6.75 4.79
N GLY A 135 -22.84 7.31 3.94
CA GLY A 135 -22.68 8.75 3.76
C GLY A 135 -21.52 9.35 4.56
N LYS A 136 -21.00 8.65 5.57
CA LYS A 136 -19.94 9.14 6.46
C LYS A 136 -18.80 8.16 6.65
N ARG A 137 -19.08 6.86 6.67
CA ARG A 137 -18.10 5.80 6.86
C ARG A 137 -18.29 4.67 5.87
N LEU A 138 -17.17 4.04 5.56
CA LEU A 138 -17.13 2.80 4.81
C LEU A 138 -17.18 1.65 5.80
N TYR A 139 -18.30 0.93 5.79
CA TYR A 139 -18.33 -0.41 6.36
C TYR A 139 -17.67 -1.32 5.34
N LEU A 140 -16.52 -1.90 5.69
CA LEU A 140 -15.83 -2.86 4.85
C LEU A 140 -15.35 -4.03 5.70
N VAL A 141 -15.78 -5.23 5.37
CA VAL A 141 -15.19 -6.45 5.93
C VAL A 141 -13.96 -6.81 5.09
N VAL A 142 -12.81 -6.84 5.75
CA VAL A 142 -11.52 -7.26 5.21
C VAL A 142 -11.23 -8.68 5.68
N LYS A 143 -11.01 -9.59 4.72
CA LYS A 143 -10.44 -10.91 4.98
C LYS A 143 -8.94 -10.85 4.80
N VAL A 144 -8.19 -11.20 5.85
CA VAL A 144 -6.73 -11.22 5.86
C VAL A 144 -6.23 -12.60 5.50
N TYR A 145 -5.28 -12.64 4.57
CA TYR A 145 -4.61 -13.84 4.10
C TYR A 145 -3.11 -13.68 4.27
N MET A 146 -2.42 -14.80 4.45
CA MET A 146 -0.97 -14.90 4.37
C MET A 146 -0.61 -15.70 3.12
N ARG A 147 0.42 -15.25 2.40
CA ARG A 147 1.02 -16.01 1.32
C ARG A 147 2.07 -16.95 1.91
N ALA A 148 1.79 -18.26 1.87
CA ALA A 148 2.66 -19.33 2.36
C ALA A 148 3.34 -20.08 1.21
#